data_AF-J6FBX7-F1
#
_entry.id   AF-J6FBX7-F1
#
_cell.length_a   1.000
_cell.length_b   1.000
_cell.length_c   1.000
_cell.angle_alpha   90.00
_cell.angle_beta   90.00
_cell.angle_gamma   90.00
#
_symmetry.space_group_name_H-M   'P 1'
#
loop_
_entity.id
_entity.type
_entity.pdbx_description
1 polymer ?
#
loop_
_entity_poly.entity_id
_entity_poly.type
_entity_poly.pdbx_seq_one_letter_code
_entity_poly.pdbx_strand_id
1 'polypeptide(L)'
;MFFLPAGVLLARSRMPFWFPVHAVWQFLLSLGFVCAAFGIAWAHFSGGLDSPHRRAATALFTLVIAQALLGVCAHFLGRRMTHLKTRTGRSALHFFHWFLGFVVIGLGWAVAYLGLSSEWEKRGHGHVSGGWKAGWGVVLGIWITLYVIGLGFLPLQIRKERERVAPRVQGPEMAETGETAAMVGPAPEPGYPKMSYETRSSF
;
A
#
# COMPACT_ATOMS: atom_id res chain seq x y z
N MET A 1 -7.74 -11.44 8.39
CA MET A 1 -6.66 -10.42 8.41
C MET A 1 -5.33 -10.95 7.86
N PHE A 2 -5.36 -11.85 6.87
CA PHE A 2 -4.14 -12.32 6.20
C PHE A 2 -3.87 -11.54 4.91
N PHE A 3 -4.83 -11.56 3.97
CA PHE A 3 -4.64 -10.97 2.65
C PHE A 3 -4.43 -9.44 2.68
N LEU A 4 -5.26 -8.69 3.41
CA LEU A 4 -5.15 -7.23 3.51
C LEU A 4 -3.72 -6.76 3.88
N PRO A 5 -3.13 -7.24 4.99
CA PRO A 5 -1.79 -6.80 5.36
C PRO A 5 -0.69 -7.44 4.51
N ALA A 6 -0.85 -8.68 4.01
CA ALA A 6 0.13 -9.32 3.12
C ALA A 6 0.34 -8.53 1.83
N GLY A 7 -0.74 -8.06 1.20
CA GLY A 7 -0.67 -7.33 -0.06
C GLY A 7 0.12 -6.02 0.06
N VAL A 8 0.04 -5.34 1.21
CA VAL A 8 0.83 -4.13 1.48
C VAL A 8 2.31 -4.44 1.66
N LEU A 9 2.66 -5.52 2.39
CA LEU A 9 4.06 -5.95 2.49
C LEU A 9 4.64 -6.32 1.12
N LEU A 10 3.83 -6.94 0.25
CA LEU A 10 4.23 -7.27 -1.10
C LEU A 10 4.58 -6.02 -1.92
N ALA A 11 3.84 -4.92 -1.75
CA ALA A 11 4.17 -3.64 -2.36
C ALA A 11 5.47 -3.00 -1.83
N ARG A 12 6.02 -3.52 -0.72
CA ARG A 12 7.32 -3.15 -0.16
C ARG A 12 8.43 -4.14 -0.50
N SER A 13 8.11 -5.19 -1.26
CA SER A 13 9.11 -6.09 -1.81
C SER A 13 9.94 -5.38 -2.89
N ARG A 14 11.12 -5.93 -3.18
CA ARG A 14 11.99 -5.44 -4.26
C ARG A 14 11.64 -6.01 -5.62
N MET A 15 10.49 -6.67 -5.76
CA MET A 15 10.08 -7.31 -7.00
C MET A 15 9.74 -6.25 -8.07
N PRO A 16 10.18 -6.40 -9.32
CA PRO A 16 9.93 -5.40 -10.37
C PRO A 16 8.45 -5.27 -10.75
N PHE A 17 7.65 -6.31 -10.52
CA PHE A 17 6.21 -6.39 -10.80
C PHE A 17 5.34 -6.28 -9.53
N TRP A 18 5.83 -5.60 -8.49
CA TRP A 18 5.09 -5.46 -7.22
C TRP A 18 3.69 -4.85 -7.40
N PHE A 19 3.53 -3.91 -8.33
CA PHE A 19 2.26 -3.19 -8.52
C PHE A 19 1.12 -4.09 -9.05
N PRO A 20 1.25 -4.80 -10.19
CA PRO A 20 0.18 -5.67 -10.67
C PRO A 20 -0.14 -6.78 -9.65
N VAL A 21 0.87 -7.33 -8.96
CA VAL A 21 0.62 -8.34 -7.93
C VAL A 21 -0.10 -7.75 -6.72
N HIS A 22 0.29 -6.55 -6.26
CA HIS A 22 -0.42 -5.84 -5.20
C HIS A 22 -1.88 -5.57 -5.59
N ALA A 23 -2.12 -5.09 -6.81
CA ALA A 23 -3.45 -4.81 -7.32
C ALA A 23 -4.32 -6.07 -7.33
N VAL A 24 -3.85 -7.17 -7.93
CA VAL A 24 -4.59 -8.44 -7.95
C VAL A 24 -4.84 -8.96 -6.53
N TRP A 25 -3.82 -8.94 -5.68
CA TRP A 25 -3.94 -9.42 -4.31
C TRP A 25 -4.98 -8.62 -3.51
N GLN A 26 -5.04 -7.30 -3.66
CA GLN A 26 -6.01 -6.48 -2.94
C GLN A 26 -7.40 -6.52 -3.56
N PHE A 27 -7.53 -6.45 -4.88
CA PHE A 27 -8.85 -6.42 -5.55
C PHE A 27 -9.51 -7.79 -5.61
N LEU A 28 -8.77 -8.84 -5.95
CA LEU A 28 -9.34 -10.16 -6.12
C LEU A 28 -9.44 -10.87 -4.78
N LEU A 29 -8.32 -10.96 -4.05
CA LEU A 29 -8.29 -11.75 -2.82
C LEU A 29 -8.85 -10.95 -1.65
N SER A 30 -8.24 -9.83 -1.27
CA SER A 30 -8.67 -9.11 -0.07
C SER A 30 -10.11 -8.61 -0.15
N LEU A 31 -10.47 -7.87 -1.20
CA LEU A 31 -11.83 -7.38 -1.38
C LEU A 31 -12.83 -8.53 -1.59
N GLY A 32 -12.48 -9.56 -2.38
CA GLY A 32 -13.33 -10.74 -2.57
C GLY A 32 -13.66 -11.46 -1.27
N PHE A 33 -12.66 -11.75 -0.43
CA PHE A 33 -12.88 -12.38 0.88
C PHE A 33 -13.64 -11.46 1.85
N VAL A 34 -13.42 -10.15 1.81
CA VAL A 34 -14.18 -9.19 2.62
C VAL A 34 -15.66 -9.15 2.19
N CYS A 35 -15.94 -9.11 0.88
CA CYS A 35 -17.30 -9.18 0.35
C CYS A 35 -17.98 -10.51 0.68
N ALA A 36 -17.27 -11.64 0.54
CA ALA A 36 -17.81 -12.95 0.90
C ALA A 36 -18.13 -13.03 2.40
N ALA A 37 -17.21 -12.60 3.27
CA ALA A 37 -17.45 -12.60 4.72
C ALA A 37 -18.62 -11.71 5.11
N PHE A 38 -18.71 -10.50 4.54
CA PHE A 38 -19.82 -9.59 4.79
C PHE A 38 -21.15 -10.14 4.25
N GLY A 39 -21.16 -10.71 3.05
CA GLY A 39 -22.34 -11.31 2.43
C GLY A 39 -22.87 -12.51 3.22
N ILE A 40 -21.99 -13.41 3.67
CA ILE A 40 -22.36 -14.53 4.56
C ILE A 40 -22.95 -13.97 5.86
N ALA A 41 -22.31 -12.97 6.46
CA ALA A 41 -22.80 -12.39 7.70
C ALA A 41 -24.17 -11.73 7.53
N TRP A 42 -24.39 -11.03 6.42
CA TRP A 42 -25.67 -10.42 6.07
C TRP A 42 -26.79 -11.44 5.85
N ALA A 43 -26.48 -12.55 5.17
CA ALA A 43 -27.47 -13.57 4.83
C ALA A 43 -27.87 -14.43 6.04
N HIS A 44 -26.95 -14.69 6.97
CA HIS A 44 -27.16 -15.67 8.05
C HIS A 44 -27.37 -15.06 9.44
N PHE A 45 -27.10 -13.78 9.65
CA PHE A 45 -27.19 -13.17 10.98
C PHE A 45 -28.13 -11.95 11.01
N SER A 46 -29.21 -12.07 11.78
CA SER A 46 -30.17 -11.01 12.05
C SER A 46 -29.68 -10.04 13.15
N GLY A 47 -30.37 -8.92 13.38
CA GLY A 47 -30.08 -7.96 14.46
C GLY A 47 -29.31 -6.68 14.08
N GLY A 48 -29.06 -6.42 12.79
CA GLY A 48 -28.58 -5.11 12.32
C GLY A 48 -27.18 -4.71 12.81
N LEU A 49 -27.04 -3.54 13.44
CA LEU A 49 -25.77 -2.98 13.95
C LEU A 49 -25.71 -2.97 15.48
N ASP A 50 -26.16 -4.06 16.10
CA ASP A 50 -26.38 -4.20 17.55
C ASP A 50 -25.13 -4.50 18.40
N SER A 51 -23.94 -4.57 17.80
CA SER A 51 -22.71 -4.80 18.55
C SER A 51 -21.53 -3.96 18.05
N PRO A 52 -20.51 -3.72 18.90
CA PRO A 52 -19.28 -3.06 18.48
C PRO A 52 -18.61 -3.78 17.30
N HIS A 53 -18.62 -5.12 17.29
CA HIS A 53 -18.08 -5.91 16.17
C HIS A 53 -18.80 -5.56 14.87
N ARG A 54 -20.13 -5.58 14.85
CA ARG A 54 -20.91 -5.35 13.62
C ARG A 54 -20.76 -3.93 13.10
N ARG A 55 -20.80 -2.93 13.99
CA ARG A 55 -20.54 -1.53 13.63
C ARG A 55 -19.14 -1.34 13.03
N ALA A 56 -18.12 -1.90 13.67
CA ALA A 56 -16.75 -1.84 13.18
C ALA A 56 -16.55 -2.62 11.88
N ALA A 57 -17.20 -3.79 11.72
CA ALA A 57 -17.14 -4.61 10.51
C ALA A 57 -17.81 -3.93 9.32
N THR A 58 -18.96 -3.28 9.52
CA THR A 58 -19.60 -2.47 8.47
C THR A 58 -18.75 -1.27 8.09
N ALA A 59 -18.18 -0.56 9.07
CA ALA A 59 -17.24 0.53 8.78
C ALA A 59 -16.02 0.02 7.99
N LEU A 60 -15.43 -1.10 8.40
CA LEU A 60 -14.32 -1.75 7.69
C LEU A 60 -14.71 -2.12 6.25
N PHE A 61 -15.88 -2.72 6.05
CA PHE A 61 -16.37 -3.09 4.72
C PHE A 61 -16.45 -1.87 3.79
N THR A 62 -17.08 -0.78 4.26
CA THR A 62 -17.15 0.48 3.51
C THR A 62 -15.76 1.06 3.24
N LEU A 63 -14.87 1.06 4.24
CA LEU A 63 -13.51 1.59 4.09
C LEU A 63 -12.66 0.75 3.12
N VAL A 64 -12.82 -0.57 3.08
CA VAL A 64 -12.12 -1.44 2.12
C VAL A 64 -12.55 -1.14 0.68
N ILE A 65 -13.85 -0.93 0.44
CA ILE A 65 -14.36 -0.52 -0.88
C ILE A 65 -13.82 0.88 -1.24
N ALA A 66 -13.92 1.84 -0.32
CA ALA A 66 -13.40 3.19 -0.54
C ALA A 66 -11.89 3.17 -0.81
N GLN A 67 -11.14 2.35 -0.08
CA GLN A 67 -9.70 2.18 -0.26
C GLN A 67 -9.33 1.58 -1.62
N ALA A 68 -10.12 0.62 -2.11
CA ALA A 68 -9.94 0.04 -3.43
C ALA A 68 -10.17 1.09 -4.53
N LEU A 69 -11.30 1.82 -4.48
CA LEU A 69 -11.60 2.91 -5.42
C LEU A 69 -10.54 4.01 -5.36
N LEU A 70 -10.14 4.41 -4.16
CA LEU A 70 -9.08 5.39 -3.95
C LEU A 70 -7.75 4.91 -4.52
N GLY A 71 -7.44 3.61 -4.46
CA GLY A 71 -6.26 3.03 -5.09
C GLY A 71 -6.28 3.21 -6.61
N VAL A 72 -7.40 2.92 -7.25
CA VAL A 72 -7.58 3.18 -8.70
C VAL A 72 -7.42 4.68 -8.99
N CYS A 73 -8.12 5.54 -8.28
CA CYS A 73 -8.01 6.99 -8.49
C CYS A 73 -6.58 7.50 -8.27
N ALA A 74 -5.90 7.07 -7.22
CA ALA A 74 -4.53 7.48 -6.92
C ALA A 74 -3.58 7.05 -8.03
N HIS A 75 -3.62 5.78 -8.44
CA HIS A 75 -2.66 5.24 -9.41
C HIS A 75 -2.91 5.68 -10.85
N PHE A 76 -4.17 5.86 -11.28
CA PHE A 76 -4.50 6.24 -12.66
C PHE A 76 -4.69 7.75 -12.82
N LEU A 77 -5.45 8.39 -11.91
CA LEU A 77 -5.78 9.81 -12.00
C LEU A 77 -4.73 10.69 -11.31
N GLY A 78 -4.19 10.23 -10.17
CA GLY A 78 -3.15 10.94 -9.43
C GLY A 78 -1.84 11.11 -10.19
N ARG A 79 -1.54 10.25 -11.17
CA ARG A 79 -0.40 10.43 -12.10
C ARG A 79 -0.59 11.59 -13.07
N ARG A 80 -1.83 11.83 -13.50
CA ARG A 80 -2.20 12.89 -14.46
C ARG A 80 -2.32 14.26 -13.80
N MET A 81 -2.66 14.31 -12.51
CA MET A 81 -2.79 15.56 -11.75
C MET A 81 -1.43 16.10 -11.30
N THR A 82 -0.81 16.93 -12.14
CA THR A 82 0.50 17.58 -11.90
C THR A 82 0.45 18.67 -10.82
N HIS A 83 -0.67 19.38 -10.71
CA HIS A 83 -0.84 20.52 -9.77
C HIS A 83 -0.97 20.12 -8.29
N LEU A 84 -1.21 18.84 -7.98
CA LEU A 84 -1.33 18.32 -6.61
C LEU A 84 -0.13 17.49 -6.17
N LYS A 85 1.00 17.59 -6.89
CA LYS A 85 2.22 16.87 -6.58
C LYS A 85 2.96 17.55 -5.42
N THR A 86 3.22 16.78 -4.37
CA THR A 86 4.12 17.20 -3.29
C THR A 86 5.55 17.40 -3.80
N ARG A 87 6.43 17.97 -2.97
CA ARG A 87 7.87 18.15 -3.28
C ARG A 87 8.59 16.84 -3.64
N THR A 88 7.99 15.68 -3.38
CA THR A 88 8.48 14.35 -3.76
C THR A 88 7.92 13.82 -5.10
N GLY A 89 7.09 14.61 -5.79
CA GLY A 89 6.45 14.23 -7.06
C GLY A 89 5.20 13.35 -6.91
N ARG A 90 4.81 12.98 -5.69
CA ARG A 90 3.63 12.15 -5.39
C ARG A 90 2.40 13.01 -5.10
N SER A 91 1.24 12.64 -5.64
CA SER A 91 0.00 13.37 -5.43
C SER A 91 -0.57 13.14 -4.02
N ALA A 92 -1.37 14.09 -3.52
CA ALA A 92 -2.07 13.95 -2.24
C ALA A 92 -2.89 12.65 -2.13
N LEU A 93 -3.47 12.18 -3.25
CA LEU A 93 -4.21 10.91 -3.31
C LEU A 93 -3.36 9.69 -2.96
N HIS A 94 -2.07 9.68 -3.32
CA HIS A 94 -1.17 8.59 -2.94
C HIS A 94 -0.93 8.55 -1.43
N PHE A 95 -0.77 9.72 -0.81
CA PHE A 95 -0.58 9.80 0.64
C PHE A 95 -1.84 9.37 1.38
N PHE A 96 -3.01 9.87 0.94
CA PHE A 96 -4.28 9.50 1.52
C PHE A 96 -4.58 8.00 1.35
N HIS A 97 -4.31 7.43 0.17
CA HIS A 97 -4.43 5.98 -0.07
C HIS A 97 -3.55 5.17 0.89
N TRP A 98 -2.31 5.59 1.09
CA TRP A 98 -1.40 4.92 2.00
C TRP A 98 -1.88 4.99 3.46
N PHE A 99 -2.29 6.18 3.91
CA PHE A 99 -2.79 6.39 5.27
C PHE A 99 -4.07 5.60 5.54
N LEU A 100 -5.06 5.71 4.64
CA LEU A 100 -6.33 4.98 4.76
C LEU A 100 -6.10 3.46 4.78
N GLY A 101 -5.12 2.97 4.01
CA GLY A 101 -4.71 1.56 4.06
C GLY A 101 -4.27 1.09 5.44
N PHE A 102 -3.53 1.92 6.19
CA PHE A 102 -3.15 1.62 7.57
C PHE A 102 -4.35 1.60 8.52
N VAL A 103 -5.28 2.55 8.36
CA VAL A 103 -6.54 2.58 9.12
C VAL A 103 -7.34 1.29 8.86
N VAL A 104 -7.48 0.87 7.60
CA VAL A 104 -8.18 -0.37 7.22
C VAL A 104 -7.54 -1.60 7.88
N ILE A 105 -6.20 -1.70 7.88
CA ILE A 105 -5.51 -2.83 8.52
C ILE A 105 -5.73 -2.83 10.03
N GLY A 106 -5.56 -1.68 10.69
CA GLY A 106 -5.74 -1.55 12.14
C GLY A 106 -7.16 -1.88 12.58
N LEU A 107 -8.16 -1.28 11.90
CA LEU A 107 -9.56 -1.59 12.13
C LEU A 107 -9.88 -3.06 11.84
N GLY A 108 -9.26 -3.64 10.82
CA GLY A 108 -9.39 -5.05 10.50
C GLY A 108 -8.96 -5.97 11.65
N TRP A 109 -7.82 -5.70 12.28
CA TRP A 109 -7.40 -6.43 13.47
C TRP A 109 -8.36 -6.25 14.64
N ALA A 110 -8.86 -5.03 14.86
CA ALA A 110 -9.86 -4.76 15.89
C ALA A 110 -11.17 -5.53 15.65
N VAL A 111 -11.67 -5.56 14.41
CA VAL A 111 -12.86 -6.33 14.02
C VAL A 111 -12.65 -7.82 14.29
N ALA A 112 -11.48 -8.36 13.95
CA ALA A 112 -11.16 -9.76 14.24
C ALA A 112 -11.15 -10.05 15.75
N TYR A 113 -10.57 -9.14 16.56
CA TYR A 113 -10.58 -9.28 18.02
C TYR A 113 -11.99 -9.19 18.61
N LEU A 114 -12.83 -8.26 18.14
CA LEU A 114 -14.22 -8.14 18.60
C LEU A 114 -15.06 -9.36 18.19
N GLY A 115 -14.78 -9.94 17.01
CA GLY A 115 -15.41 -11.19 16.60
C GLY A 115 -15.09 -12.32 17.58
N LEU A 116 -13.81 -12.44 17.96
CA LEU A 116 -13.36 -13.40 18.95
C LEU A 116 -13.90 -13.11 20.35
N SER A 117 -13.86 -11.87 20.82
CA SER A 117 -14.07 -11.52 22.24
C SER A 117 -15.51 -11.20 22.61
N SER A 118 -16.35 -10.75 21.67
CA SER A 118 -17.75 -10.41 21.94
C SER A 118 -18.74 -11.26 21.15
N GLU A 119 -18.50 -11.50 19.85
CA GLU A 119 -19.47 -12.27 19.06
C GLU A 119 -19.41 -13.77 19.38
N TRP A 120 -18.23 -14.32 19.63
CA TRP A 120 -18.05 -15.74 19.96
C TRP A 120 -19.00 -16.21 21.08
N GLU A 121 -18.99 -15.48 22.20
CA GLU A 121 -19.85 -15.78 23.34
C GLU A 121 -21.32 -15.47 23.04
N LYS A 122 -21.60 -14.32 22.41
CA LYS A 122 -22.97 -13.91 22.02
C LYS A 122 -23.65 -14.94 21.11
N ARG A 123 -22.89 -15.70 20.32
CA ARG A 123 -23.40 -16.75 19.43
C ARG A 123 -23.47 -18.14 20.08
N GLY A 124 -23.19 -18.24 21.38
CA GLY A 124 -23.34 -19.49 22.14
C GLY A 124 -22.15 -20.45 22.02
N HIS A 125 -20.99 -19.99 21.56
CA HIS A 125 -19.77 -20.81 21.49
C HIS A 125 -19.01 -20.90 22.83
N GLY A 126 -19.66 -20.49 23.93
CA GLY A 126 -19.10 -20.47 25.28
C GLY A 126 -18.11 -19.33 25.54
N HIS A 127 -17.53 -19.30 26.73
CA HIS A 127 -16.53 -18.31 27.10
C HIS A 127 -15.22 -18.54 26.35
N VAL A 128 -14.68 -17.46 25.81
CA VAL A 128 -13.41 -17.49 25.08
C VAL A 128 -12.28 -17.69 26.07
N SER A 129 -11.57 -18.81 25.95
CA SER A 129 -10.40 -19.09 26.79
C SER A 129 -9.29 -18.05 26.58
N GLY A 130 -8.49 -17.82 27.62
CA GLY A 130 -7.35 -16.89 27.55
C GLY A 130 -6.35 -17.24 26.44
N GLY A 131 -6.22 -18.52 26.10
CA GLY A 131 -5.33 -19.01 25.04
C GLY A 131 -5.67 -18.43 23.65
N TRP A 132 -6.96 -18.27 23.32
CA TRP A 132 -7.35 -17.67 22.03
C TRP A 132 -6.99 -16.19 21.95
N LYS A 133 -7.17 -15.45 23.05
CA LYS A 133 -6.79 -14.02 23.13
C LYS A 133 -5.27 -13.87 23.04
N ALA A 134 -4.51 -14.73 23.71
CA ALA A 134 -3.05 -14.77 23.63
C ALA A 134 -2.58 -15.10 22.20
N GLY A 135 -3.16 -16.13 21.57
CA GLY A 135 -2.86 -16.52 20.20
C GLY A 135 -3.12 -15.39 19.20
N TRP A 136 -4.25 -14.68 19.33
CA TRP A 136 -4.51 -13.48 18.54
C TRP A 136 -3.42 -12.41 18.73
N GLY A 137 -3.00 -12.16 19.96
CA GLY A 137 -1.93 -11.21 20.28
C GLY A 137 -0.59 -11.58 19.65
N VAL A 138 -0.22 -12.87 19.68
CA VAL A 138 1.00 -13.39 19.03
C VAL A 138 0.93 -13.17 17.51
N VAL A 139 -0.19 -13.53 16.88
CA VAL A 139 -0.38 -13.34 15.43
C VAL A 139 -0.30 -11.86 15.06
N LEU A 140 -0.95 -10.98 15.82
CA LEU A 140 -0.84 -9.54 15.62
C LEU A 140 0.60 -9.04 15.77
N GLY A 141 1.31 -9.51 16.80
CA GLY A 141 2.71 -9.15 17.06
C GLY A 141 3.65 -9.56 15.90
N ILE A 142 3.43 -10.73 15.31
CA ILE A 142 4.16 -11.18 14.10
C ILE A 142 3.91 -10.19 12.95
N TRP A 143 2.65 -9.83 12.70
CA TRP A 143 2.32 -8.88 11.64
C TRP A 143 2.91 -7.49 11.86
N ILE A 144 2.85 -6.96 13.09
CA ILE A 144 3.49 -5.68 13.44
C ILE A 144 4.99 -5.75 13.16
N THR A 145 5.66 -6.83 13.60
CA THR A 145 7.10 -7.03 13.39
C THR A 145 7.44 -7.03 11.90
N LEU A 146 6.69 -7.77 11.09
CA LEU A 146 6.89 -7.81 9.64
C LEU A 146 6.71 -6.42 8.99
N TYR A 147 5.78 -5.61 9.50
CA TYR A 147 5.56 -4.24 9.02
C TYR A 147 6.71 -3.30 9.38
N VAL A 148 7.23 -3.39 10.59
CA VAL A 148 8.40 -2.61 11.01
C VAL A 148 9.60 -2.95 10.12
N ILE A 149 9.86 -4.25 9.90
CA ILE A 149 10.92 -4.72 9.00
C ILE A 149 10.70 -4.21 7.57
N GLY A 150 9.47 -4.34 7.05
CA GLY A 150 9.10 -3.87 5.70
C GLY A 150 9.29 -2.36 5.52
N LEU A 151 8.95 -1.56 6.54
CA LEU A 151 9.19 -0.11 6.54
C LEU A 151 10.68 0.22 6.60
N GLY A 152 11.50 -0.58 7.28
CA GLY A 152 12.96 -0.46 7.26
C GLY A 152 13.57 -0.56 5.85
N PHE A 153 12.90 -1.20 4.90
CA PHE A 153 13.35 -1.28 3.51
C PHE A 153 12.92 -0.08 2.64
N LEU A 154 12.12 0.84 3.16
CA LEU A 154 11.62 2.00 2.42
C LEU A 154 12.74 2.94 1.89
N PRO A 155 13.81 3.26 2.65
CA PRO A 155 14.88 4.13 2.15
C PRO A 155 15.56 3.53 0.91
N LEU A 156 15.77 2.21 0.91
CA LEU A 156 16.39 1.49 -0.19
C LEU A 156 15.47 1.45 -1.42
N GLN A 157 14.16 1.32 -1.23
CA GLN A 157 13.19 1.42 -2.31
C GLN A 157 13.19 2.83 -2.94
N ILE A 158 13.18 3.88 -2.12
CA ILE A 158 13.23 5.27 -2.60
C ILE A 158 14.52 5.55 -3.38
N ARG A 159 15.67 5.04 -2.92
CA ARG A 159 16.95 5.20 -3.64
C ARG A 159 16.89 4.60 -5.04
N LYS A 160 16.38 3.37 -5.18
CA LYS A 160 16.21 2.72 -6.49
C LYS A 160 15.20 3.44 -7.38
N GLU A 161 14.12 3.96 -6.82
CA GLU A 161 13.14 4.74 -7.58
C GLU A 161 13.77 6.04 -8.14
N ARG A 162 14.64 6.70 -7.36
CA ARG A 162 15.38 7.89 -7.82
C ARG A 162 16.38 7.56 -8.92
N GLU A 163 17.13 6.47 -8.78
CA GLU A 163 18.08 5.99 -9.81
C GLU A 163 17.38 5.67 -11.14
N ARG A 164 16.13 5.18 -11.12
CA ARG A 164 15.33 4.92 -12.34
C ARG A 164 14.80 6.18 -13.01
N VAL A 165 14.63 7.26 -12.26
CA VAL A 165 14.11 8.55 -12.76
C VAL A 165 15.25 9.50 -13.15
N ALA A 166 16.45 9.29 -12.60
CA ALA A 166 17.65 9.99 -13.06
C ALA A 166 17.80 9.77 -14.57
N PRO A 167 18.01 10.83 -15.37
CA PRO A 167 18.25 10.67 -16.79
C PRO A 167 19.42 9.70 -16.93
N ARG A 168 19.24 8.63 -17.72
CA ARG A 168 20.41 7.96 -18.27
C ARG A 168 21.11 9.04 -19.06
N VAL A 169 22.21 9.55 -18.53
CA VAL A 169 23.20 10.25 -19.34
C VAL A 169 23.55 9.21 -20.40
N GLN A 170 22.98 9.38 -21.60
CA GLN A 170 23.48 8.68 -22.78
C GLN A 170 24.93 9.13 -22.83
N GLY A 171 25.85 8.23 -22.44
CA GLY A 171 27.26 8.46 -22.66
C GLY A 171 27.42 8.84 -24.13
N PRO A 172 28.29 9.81 -24.45
CA PRO A 172 28.44 10.28 -25.82
C PRO A 172 28.58 9.05 -26.70
N GLU A 173 27.62 8.89 -27.62
CA GLU A 173 27.78 8.01 -28.77
C GLU A 173 29.13 8.42 -29.36
N MET A 174 30.13 7.56 -29.15
CA MET A 174 31.49 7.80 -29.59
C MET A 174 31.42 7.85 -31.11
N ALA A 175 31.18 9.04 -31.63
CA ALA A 175 31.49 9.39 -33.00
C ALA A 175 32.95 9.03 -33.17
N GLU A 176 33.15 7.96 -33.93
CA GLU A 176 34.40 7.43 -34.41
C GLU A 176 35.03 8.48 -35.34
N THR A 177 35.55 9.54 -34.77
CA THR A 177 36.47 10.47 -35.43
C THR A 177 37.50 10.84 -34.38
N GLY A 178 38.67 10.21 -34.46
CA GLY A 178 39.75 10.44 -33.53
C GLY A 178 40.24 11.88 -33.59
N GLU A 179 40.42 12.49 -32.42
CA GLU A 179 41.56 13.36 -32.15
C GLU A 179 41.62 13.70 -30.65
N THR A 180 42.76 13.35 -30.05
CA THR A 180 43.44 14.03 -28.94
C THR A 180 42.76 14.14 -27.57
N ALA A 181 43.40 13.46 -26.63
CA ALA A 181 43.32 13.74 -25.20
C ALA A 181 43.95 15.11 -24.87
N ALA A 182 43.24 15.97 -24.15
CA ALA A 182 43.81 16.90 -23.16
C ALA A 182 42.71 17.60 -22.33
N MET A 183 43.04 17.88 -21.07
CA MET A 183 42.42 18.83 -20.13
C MET A 183 41.26 18.32 -19.25
N VAL A 184 41.63 17.66 -18.15
CA VAL A 184 40.77 17.50 -16.95
C VAL A 184 40.85 18.80 -16.13
N GLY A 185 39.83 19.65 -16.26
CA GLY A 185 39.53 20.71 -15.29
C GLY A 185 38.71 20.14 -14.11
N PRO A 186 38.70 20.81 -12.93
CA PRO A 186 37.94 20.32 -11.78
C PRO A 186 36.44 20.31 -12.07
N ALA A 187 35.76 19.27 -11.57
CA ALA A 187 34.35 19.01 -11.79
C ALA A 187 33.47 20.22 -11.39
N PRO A 188 32.47 20.60 -12.21
CA PRO A 188 31.53 21.65 -11.83
C PRO A 188 30.63 21.16 -10.68
N GLU A 189 30.34 22.07 -9.74
CA GLU A 189 29.43 21.83 -8.62
C GLU A 189 28.04 21.31 -9.08
N PRO A 190 27.35 20.50 -8.26
CA PRO A 190 26.06 19.92 -8.62
C PRO A 190 24.96 20.99 -8.68
N GLY A 191 24.86 21.67 -9.83
CA GLY A 191 23.73 22.50 -10.19
C GLY A 191 22.50 21.63 -10.40
N TYR A 192 21.44 21.87 -9.63
CA TYR A 192 20.13 21.27 -9.88
C TYR A 192 19.66 21.62 -11.30
N PRO A 193 19.37 20.64 -12.17
CA PRO A 193 18.88 20.93 -13.51
C PRO A 193 17.48 21.56 -13.45
N LYS A 194 17.33 22.71 -14.11
CA LYS A 194 16.03 23.34 -14.36
C LYS A 194 15.20 22.38 -15.22
N MET A 195 14.07 21.90 -14.69
CA MET A 195 13.13 21.08 -15.45
C MET A 195 12.48 21.91 -16.56
N SER A 196 12.85 21.68 -17.82
CA SER A 196 12.02 22.01 -18.97
C SER A 196 11.00 20.89 -19.16
N TYR A 197 9.72 21.19 -18.93
CA TYR A 197 8.62 20.27 -19.24
C TYR A 197 8.37 20.29 -20.75
N GLU A 198 9.05 19.41 -21.49
CA GLU A 198 8.55 19.02 -22.81
C GLU A 198 7.53 17.89 -22.65
N THR A 199 6.26 18.25 -22.78
CA THR A 199 5.15 17.32 -22.97
C THR A 199 5.30 16.62 -24.32
N ARG A 200 5.81 15.38 -24.32
CA ARG A 200 5.56 14.46 -25.44
C ARG A 200 4.24 13.73 -25.19
N SER A 201 3.22 14.12 -25.93
CA SER A 201 2.03 13.32 -26.18
C SER A 201 2.40 12.21 -27.17
N SER A 202 2.26 10.96 -26.77
CA SER A 202 2.11 9.86 -27.72
C SER A 202 1.22 8.79 -27.10
N PHE A 203 0.23 8.44 -27.91
CA PHE A 203 -0.94 7.58 -27.72
C PHE A 203 -0.69 6.26 -26.95
#